data_AF-A0A399YSE8-F1
#
_entry.id   AF-A0A399YSE8-F1
#
_cell.length_a   1.000
_cell.length_b   1.000
_cell.length_c   1.000
_cell.angle_alpha   90.00
_cell.angle_beta   90.00
_cell.angle_gamma   90.00
#
_symmetry.space_group_name_H-M   'P 1'
#
loop_
_entity.id
_entity.type
_entity.pdbx_description
1 polymer ?
#
loop_
_entity_poly.entity_id
_entity_poly.type
_entity_poly.pdbx_seq_one_letter_code
_entity_poly.pdbx_strand_id
1 'polypeptide(L)' 'ADHYVMFDDKLRILDALKKIWGTRVTTVWVRQGHYAHEAKYIYGYAPADLTIDHIADAMQYDAAQFVAAARATKE' A
#
# COMPACT_ATOMS: atom_id res chain seq x y z
N ALA A 1 -15.68 -9.52 5.65
CA ALA A 1 -14.42 -9.85 4.98
C ALA A 1 -13.32 -9.86 6.03
N ASP A 2 -12.41 -10.84 5.97
CA ASP A 2 -11.37 -11.03 7.00
C ASP A 2 -10.11 -10.18 6.73
N HIS A 3 -9.92 -9.76 5.48
CA HIS A 3 -8.77 -8.98 5.02
C HIS A 3 -9.19 -7.96 3.96
N TYR A 4 -8.48 -6.83 3.90
CA TYR A 4 -8.72 -5.73 2.97
C TYR A 4 -7.46 -5.40 2.17
N VAL A 5 -7.63 -4.88 0.96
CA VAL A 5 -6.55 -4.33 0.15
C VAL A 5 -6.92 -2.90 -0.21
N MET A 6 -6.02 -1.96 0.08
CA MET A 6 -6.20 -0.53 -0.22
C MET A 6 -5.18 -0.10 -1.28
N PHE A 7 -5.67 0.30 -2.44
CA PHE A 7 -4.86 0.91 -3.50
C PHE A 7 -5.04 2.43 -3.46
N ASP A 8 -3.94 3.18 -3.35
CA ASP A 8 -3.98 4.64 -3.35
C ASP A 8 -2.64 5.21 -3.87
N ASP A 9 -2.64 6.43 -4.39
CA ASP A 9 -1.43 7.16 -4.81
C ASP A 9 -0.83 8.01 -3.68
N LYS A 10 -1.55 8.17 -2.56
CA LYS A 10 -1.15 8.98 -1.40
C LYS A 10 -0.67 8.11 -0.24
N LEU A 11 0.64 8.04 -0.06
CA LEU A 11 1.27 7.34 1.08
C LEU A 11 0.73 7.78 2.44
N ARG A 12 0.37 9.05 2.62
CA ARG A 12 -0.25 9.55 3.86
C ARG A 12 -1.52 8.79 4.26
N ILE A 13 -2.38 8.46 3.30
CA ILE A 13 -3.63 7.73 3.57
C ILE A 13 -3.31 6.27 3.90
N LEU A 14 -2.41 5.67 3.13
CA LEU A 14 -1.98 4.28 3.33
C LEU A 14 -1.33 4.09 4.71
N ASP A 15 -0.41 4.97 5.10
CA ASP A 15 0.24 4.96 6.41
C ASP A 15 -0.78 5.11 7.55
N ALA A 16 -1.71 6.07 7.44
CA ALA A 16 -2.77 6.25 8.43
C ALA A 16 -3.68 5.02 8.56
N LEU A 17 -4.08 4.42 7.43
CA LEU A 17 -4.91 3.21 7.42
C LEU A 17 -4.16 2.02 8.04
N LYS A 18 -2.89 1.85 7.70
CA LYS A 18 -2.05 0.76 8.24
C LYS A 18 -1.88 0.87 9.75
N LYS A 19 -1.72 2.07 10.30
CA LYS A 19 -1.63 2.30 11.75
C LYS A 19 -2.89 1.87 12.51
N ILE A 20 -4.08 2.02 11.92
CA ILE A 20 -5.35 1.67 12.58
C ILE A 20 -5.71 0.20 12.36
N TRP A 21 -5.51 -0.32 11.15
CA TRP A 21 -6.01 -1.65 10.76
C TRP A 21 -4.93 -2.74 10.84
N GLY A 22 -3.65 -2.36 10.93
CA GLY A 22 -2.52 -3.26 11.07
C GLY A 22 -2.47 -4.32 9.97
N THR A 23 -2.37 -5.58 10.38
CA THR A 23 -2.30 -6.74 9.46
C THR A 23 -3.63 -7.08 8.79
N ARG A 24 -4.74 -6.41 9.11
CA ARG A 24 -6.04 -6.61 8.45
C ARG A 24 -6.14 -5.91 7.10
N VAL A 25 -5.16 -5.06 6.77
CA VAL A 25 -5.10 -4.38 5.47
C VAL A 25 -3.73 -4.55 4.82
N THR A 26 -3.75 -4.80 3.52
CA THR A 26 -2.59 -4.62 2.64
C THR A 26 -2.68 -3.24 2.01
N THR A 27 -1.67 -2.41 2.23
CA THR A 27 -1.55 -1.13 1.54
C THR A 27 -0.74 -1.29 0.27
N VAL A 28 -1.27 -0.79 -0.85
CA VAL A 28 -0.61 -0.83 -2.15
C VAL A 28 -0.46 0.60 -2.65
N TRP A 29 0.77 1.07 -2.69
CA TRP A 29 1.08 2.38 -3.27
C TRP A 29 1.20 2.25 -4.78
N VAL A 30 0.31 2.93 -5.51
CA VAL A 30 0.34 2.97 -6.97
C VAL A 30 1.08 4.24 -7.37
N ARG A 31 2.23 4.13 -8.06
CA ARG A 31 3.07 5.27 -8.45
C ARG A 31 2.48 6.03 -9.64
N GLN A 32 1.30 6.61 -9.44
CA GLN A 32 0.56 7.37 -10.44
C GLN A 32 0.27 8.79 -9.93
N GLY A 33 0.12 9.73 -10.87
CA GLY A 33 -0.19 11.12 -10.56
C GLY A 33 0.94 11.88 -9.87
N HIS A 34 0.70 13.17 -9.57
CA HIS A 34 1.73 14.05 -9.01
C HIS A 34 2.12 13.69 -7.56
N TYR A 35 1.22 13.06 -6.79
CA TYR A 35 1.49 12.61 -5.42
C TYR A 35 2.61 11.57 -5.34
N ALA A 36 2.79 10.76 -6.38
CA ALA A 36 3.81 9.72 -6.41
C ALA A 36 5.22 10.24 -6.77
N HIS A 37 5.35 11.48 -7.23
CA HIS A 37 6.59 12.02 -7.79
C HIS A 37 7.16 13.22 -7.03
N GLU A 38 6.36 13.88 -6.19
CA GLU A 38 6.85 15.00 -5.39
C GLU A 38 7.23 14.56 -3.97
N ALA A 39 8.48 14.81 -3.61
CA ALA A 39 9.09 14.55 -2.30
C ALA A 39 8.19 14.88 -1.10
N LYS A 40 7.51 16.03 -1.12
CA LYS A 40 6.66 16.52 -0.01
C LYS A 40 5.47 15.60 0.31
N TYR A 41 5.07 14.71 -0.60
CA TYR A 41 3.97 13.76 -0.40
C TYR A 41 4.45 12.36 0.01
N ILE A 42 5.77 12.13 0.00
CA ILE A 42 6.39 10.82 0.25
C ILE A 42 7.15 10.84 1.59
N TYR A 43 7.96 11.87 1.82
CA TYR A 43 8.78 11.96 3.02
C TYR A 43 7.93 12.10 4.29
N GLY A 44 8.29 11.32 5.32
CA GLY A 44 7.62 11.34 6.62
C GLY A 44 6.52 10.29 6.80
N TYR A 45 6.23 9.48 5.77
CA TYR A 45 5.29 8.36 5.85
C TYR A 45 6.01 7.03 5.73
N ALA A 46 5.49 6.01 6.42
CA ALA A 46 5.98 4.64 6.25
C ALA A 46 5.70 4.16 4.81
N PRO A 47 6.55 3.27 4.26
CA PRO A 47 6.26 2.65 2.98
C PRO A 47 4.99 1.79 3.06
N ALA A 48 4.27 1.68 1.94
CA ALA A 48 3.17 0.73 1.80
C ALA A 48 3.70 -0.72 1.78
N ASP A 49 2.82 -1.70 2.07
CA ASP A 49 3.19 -3.13 2.04
C ASP A 49 3.67 -3.56 0.64
N LEU A 50 3.07 -2.99 -0.40
CA LEU A 50 3.45 -3.18 -1.79
C LEU A 50 3.53 -1.84 -2.52
N THR A 51 4.39 -1.75 -3.53
CA THR A 51 4.43 -0.62 -4.46
C THR A 51 4.42 -1.14 -5.90
N ILE A 52 3.57 -0.56 -6.74
CA ILE A 52 3.44 -0.89 -8.17
C ILE A 52 3.50 0.37 -9.03
N ASP A 53 3.91 0.25 -10.30
CA ASP A 53 4.00 1.38 -11.22
C ASP A 53 2.65 1.70 -11.88
N HIS A 54 1.95 0.66 -12.32
CA HIS A 54 0.65 0.77 -12.94
C HIS A 54 -0.39 -0.06 -12.20
N ILE A 55 -1.64 0.41 -12.15
CA ILE A 55 -2.73 -0.36 -11.53
C ILE A 55 -2.90 -1.76 -12.15
N ALA A 56 -2.55 -1.93 -13.44
CA ALA A 56 -2.57 -3.22 -14.12
C ALA A 56 -1.57 -4.23 -13.52
N ASP A 57 -0.48 -3.78 -12.90
CA ASP A 57 0.51 -4.67 -12.27
C ASP A 57 -0.08 -5.43 -11.08
N ALA A 58 -1.21 -4.94 -10.52
CA ALA A 58 -1.95 -5.68 -9.50
C ALA A 58 -2.42 -7.07 -9.98
N MET A 59 -2.57 -7.27 -11.30
CA MET A 59 -2.93 -8.57 -11.88
C MET A 59 -1.82 -9.63 -11.77
N GLN A 60 -0.60 -9.22 -11.41
CA GLN A 60 0.53 -10.13 -11.18
C GLN A 60 0.48 -10.80 -9.80
N TYR A 61 -0.47 -10.40 -8.95
CA TYR A 61 -0.63 -10.88 -7.59
C TYR A 61 -1.94 -11.64 -7.44
N ASP A 62 -1.88 -12.78 -6.75
CA ASP A 62 -3.07 -13.46 -6.24
C ASP A 62 -3.49 -12.93 -4.85
N ALA A 63 -4.67 -13.35 -4.40
CA ALA A 63 -5.21 -12.95 -3.11
C ALA A 63 -4.32 -13.36 -1.91
N ALA A 64 -3.65 -14.51 -1.99
CA ALA A 64 -2.80 -15.00 -0.91
C ALA A 64 -1.53 -14.15 -0.78
N GLN A 65 -0.97 -13.72 -1.91
CA GLN A 65 0.18 -12.81 -1.96
C GLN A 65 -0.15 -11.44 -1.34
N PHE A 66 -1.35 -10.90 -1.60
CA PHE A 66 -1.79 -9.67 -0.92
C PHE A 66 -1.86 -9.85 0.60
N VAL A 67 -2.49 -10.93 1.08
CA VAL A 67 -2.60 -11.21 2.52
C VAL A 67 -1.22 -11.41 3.16
N ALA A 68 -0.30 -12.09 2.47
CA ALA A 68 1.06 -12.31 2.94
C ALA A 68 1.84 -10.99 3.08
N ALA A 69 1.72 -10.08 2.11
CA ALA A 69 2.41 -8.80 2.12
C ALA A 69 2.10 -7.98 3.39
N ALA A 70 0.82 -7.91 3.79
CA ALA A 70 0.41 -7.20 5.01
C ALA A 70 1.03 -7.73 6.31
N ARG A 71 1.50 -8.98 6.31
CA ARG A 71 2.05 -9.70 7.47
C ARG A 71 3.58 -9.74 7.44
N ALA A 72 4.20 -9.54 6.28
CA ALA A 72 5.63 -9.44 6.10
C ALA A 72 6.18 -8.11 6.61
N THR A 73 5.37 -7.06 6.54
CA THR A 73 5.62 -5.74 7.15
C THR A 73 5.46 -5.84 8.68
N LYS A 74 6.40 -6.50 9.34
CA LYS A 74 6.59 -6.46 10.80
C LYS A 74 7.92 -5.78 11.09
N GLU A 75 7.84 -4.55 11.58
CA GLU A 75 8.81 -4.01 12.55
C GLU A 75 8.20 -4.15 13.96
#